data_AF-A0A7R9M5U4-F1
#
_entry.id   AF-A0A7R9M5U4-F1
#
_cell.length_a   1.000
_cell.length_b   1.000
_cell.length_c   1.000
_cell.angle_alpha   90.00
_cell.angle_beta   90.00
_cell.angle_gamma   90.00
#
_symmetry.space_group_name_H-M   'P 1'
#
loop_
_entity.id
_entity.type
_entity.pdbx_description
1 polymer ?
#
loop_
_entity_poly.entity_id
_entity_poly.type
_entity_poly.pdbx_seq_one_letter_code
_entity_poly.pdbx_strand_id
1 'polypeptide(L)'
;MFELISELIELIAFPEESHEKCIPKSEANDIWLSCAKNETIAIYEAFFTTSARHRCSQSSSVTTERAIQTDEDEDNMYAFPRLPAACTDDIRLSLNRKCSSAENCSFNLMKDHNQGCIGEDGSLIIRYTCISAKKFHPFCNLNLSESYGYISTPGYPRFYPPYESCVWNIEAGEGQVIQIDILDVAIREPESKTSVYNRKKVEYKCTDRLLLTESNRSDKESDSDGNYISDILIPIVLMIALLIGNAVIVWVLFRIKRRQKRTDDKTIESTVPLNSGSGPQTSV
;
A
#
# COMPACT_ATOMS: atom_id res chain seq x y z
N MET A 1 -22.93 20.26 -20.49
CA MET A 1 -21.49 19.96 -20.57
C MET A 1 -21.21 18.92 -19.50
N PHE A 2 -21.59 17.69 -19.80
CA PHE A 2 -21.41 16.49 -18.97
C PHE A 2 -20.63 15.54 -19.87
N GLU A 3 -19.30 15.64 -19.84
CA GLU A 3 -18.40 14.60 -20.35
C GLU A 3 -17.68 14.05 -19.14
N LEU A 4 -18.30 13.06 -18.49
CA LEU A 4 -17.80 12.38 -17.30
C LEU A 4 -18.23 10.90 -17.35
N ILE A 5 -18.01 10.16 -18.45
CA ILE A 5 -18.13 8.69 -18.44
C ILE A 5 -17.18 8.00 -19.45
N SER A 6 -15.93 8.45 -19.61
CA SER A 6 -14.95 7.69 -20.43
C SER A 6 -13.60 7.41 -19.79
N GLU A 7 -13.27 7.94 -18.61
CA GLU A 7 -11.92 7.82 -18.03
C GLU A 7 -11.81 6.89 -16.82
N LEU A 8 -12.88 6.17 -16.44
CA LEU A 8 -12.91 5.36 -15.21
C LEU A 8 -12.59 3.87 -15.40
N ILE A 9 -12.06 3.45 -16.55
CA ILE A 9 -11.74 2.03 -16.84
C ILE A 9 -10.23 1.80 -17.12
N GLU A 10 -9.37 2.83 -17.06
CA GLU A 10 -7.90 2.67 -17.21
C GLU A 10 -7.13 2.66 -15.87
N LEU A 11 -7.78 2.34 -14.75
CA LEU A 11 -7.12 2.30 -13.44
C LEU A 11 -6.44 0.97 -13.09
N ILE A 12 -6.20 0.10 -14.08
CA ILE A 12 -5.27 -1.01 -13.87
C ILE A 12 -4.28 -1.04 -15.02
N ALA A 13 -3.10 -0.46 -14.78
CA ALA A 13 -1.94 -0.63 -15.63
C ALA A 13 -1.41 -2.07 -15.49
N PHE A 14 -2.20 -3.06 -15.90
CA PHE A 14 -1.65 -4.38 -16.24
C PHE A 14 -0.88 -4.25 -17.56
N PRO A 15 0.28 -4.91 -17.72
CA PRO A 15 0.99 -4.90 -19.00
C PRO A 15 0.06 -5.40 -20.12
N GLU A 16 0.14 -4.72 -21.26
CA GLU A 16 -0.76 -4.83 -22.43
C GLU A 16 -0.71 -6.22 -23.12
N GLU A 17 0.22 -7.10 -22.74
CA GLU A 17 0.37 -8.45 -23.27
C GLU A 17 0.32 -9.52 -22.16
N SER A 18 -0.86 -10.11 -21.98
CA SER A 18 -1.06 -11.33 -21.19
C SER A 18 -1.10 -12.55 -22.09
N HIS A 19 -0.29 -13.57 -21.80
CA HIS A 19 -0.28 -14.85 -22.49
C HIS A 19 -1.04 -15.91 -21.69
N GLU A 20 -1.89 -16.68 -22.36
CA GLU A 20 -2.58 -17.85 -21.80
C GLU A 20 -2.21 -19.09 -22.61
N LYS A 21 -1.84 -20.17 -21.89
CA LYS A 21 -1.65 -21.50 -22.46
C LYS A 21 -2.57 -22.49 -21.75
N CYS A 22 -3.37 -23.20 -22.53
CA CYS A 22 -4.11 -24.37 -22.10
C CYS A 22 -3.45 -25.60 -22.72
N ILE A 23 -2.99 -26.53 -21.88
CA ILE A 23 -2.22 -27.70 -22.30
C ILE A 23 -2.93 -28.95 -21.74
N PRO A 24 -3.37 -29.90 -22.59
CA PRO A 24 -3.89 -31.17 -22.09
C PRO A 24 -2.76 -31.94 -21.40
N LYS A 25 -3.08 -32.69 -20.35
CA LYS A 25 -2.07 -33.46 -19.58
C LYS A 25 -1.17 -34.33 -20.45
N SER A 26 -1.70 -34.93 -21.52
CA SER A 26 -0.95 -35.75 -22.47
C SER A 26 0.28 -35.04 -23.06
N GLU A 27 0.23 -33.71 -23.16
CA GLU A 27 1.28 -32.86 -23.73
C GLU A 27 2.06 -32.10 -22.64
N ALA A 28 1.69 -32.22 -21.36
CA ALA A 28 2.29 -31.48 -20.25
C ALA A 28 3.69 -32.00 -19.82
N ASN A 29 4.32 -32.85 -20.63
CA ASN A 29 5.67 -33.37 -20.41
C ASN A 29 6.77 -32.45 -20.96
N ASP A 30 6.46 -31.55 -21.90
CA ASP A 30 7.41 -30.55 -22.39
C ASP A 30 6.71 -29.24 -22.67
N ILE A 31 6.67 -28.39 -21.65
CA ILE A 31 6.00 -27.10 -21.70
C ILE A 31 7.04 -26.03 -21.96
N TRP A 32 6.90 -25.33 -23.07
CA TRP A 32 7.78 -24.24 -23.44
C TRP A 32 7.11 -22.87 -23.23
N LEU A 33 7.75 -22.04 -22.41
CA LEU A 33 7.43 -20.62 -22.21
C LEU A 33 8.56 -19.77 -22.79
N SER A 34 8.21 -18.70 -23.49
CA SER A 34 9.19 -17.80 -24.12
C SER A 34 8.66 -16.38 -24.19
N CYS A 35 9.57 -15.42 -24.02
CA CYS A 35 9.35 -13.99 -24.22
C CYS A 35 10.31 -13.44 -25.29
N ALA A 36 10.15 -12.17 -25.68
CA ALA A 36 11.09 -11.54 -26.60
C ALA A 36 12.44 -11.26 -25.91
N LYS A 37 13.43 -10.86 -26.70
CA LYS A 37 14.75 -10.48 -26.17
C LYS A 37 14.62 -9.32 -25.17
N ASN A 38 15.36 -9.39 -24.06
CA ASN A 38 15.33 -8.43 -22.95
C ASN A 38 13.98 -8.36 -22.22
N GLU A 39 13.16 -9.40 -22.34
CA GLU A 39 11.98 -9.60 -21.52
C GLU A 39 12.16 -10.84 -20.65
N THR A 40 11.38 -10.88 -19.58
CA THR A 40 11.43 -11.94 -18.60
C THR A 40 10.04 -12.47 -18.35
N ILE A 41 9.94 -13.79 -18.16
CA ILE A 41 8.69 -14.47 -17.87
C ILE A 41 8.26 -14.16 -16.44
N ALA A 42 7.03 -13.68 -16.28
CA ALA A 42 6.34 -13.52 -15.00
C ALA A 42 5.02 -14.30 -15.00
N ILE A 43 4.97 -15.42 -14.29
CA ILE A 43 3.75 -16.24 -14.17
C ILE A 43 2.92 -15.75 -12.98
N TYR A 44 1.68 -15.33 -13.25
CA TYR A 44 0.75 -14.85 -12.23
C TYR A 44 -0.36 -15.86 -11.90
N GLU A 45 -0.64 -16.81 -12.79
CA GLU A 45 -1.58 -17.90 -12.53
C GLU A 45 -1.08 -19.18 -13.21
N ALA A 46 -1.06 -20.31 -12.48
CA ALA A 46 -0.87 -21.62 -13.11
C ALA A 46 -1.49 -22.73 -12.25
N PHE A 47 -2.35 -23.54 -12.84
CA PHE A 47 -3.01 -24.64 -12.14
C PHE A 47 -3.37 -25.78 -13.09
N PHE A 48 -3.42 -26.98 -12.54
CA PHE A 48 -3.97 -28.16 -13.21
C PHE A 48 -5.39 -28.38 -12.71
N THR A 49 -6.29 -28.83 -13.58
CA THR A 49 -7.65 -29.19 -13.17
C THR A 49 -8.23 -30.32 -14.02
N THR A 50 -9.04 -31.16 -13.37
CA THR A 50 -9.84 -32.22 -14.04
C THR A 50 -11.25 -31.74 -14.38
N SER A 51 -11.56 -30.48 -14.07
CA SER A 51 -12.85 -29.85 -14.35
C SER A 51 -13.13 -29.79 -15.85
N ALA A 52 -14.32 -30.25 -16.25
CA ALA A 52 -14.79 -30.13 -17.63
C ALA A 52 -14.87 -28.68 -18.12
N ARG A 53 -14.99 -27.70 -17.21
CA ARG A 53 -15.06 -26.26 -17.55
C ARG A 53 -13.77 -25.70 -18.14
N HIS A 54 -12.64 -26.33 -17.84
CA HIS A 54 -11.31 -25.88 -18.26
C HIS A 54 -10.64 -26.87 -19.20
N ARG A 55 -11.41 -27.69 -19.93
CA ARG A 55 -10.86 -28.54 -20.99
C ARG A 55 -10.32 -27.68 -22.13
N CYS A 56 -9.10 -27.96 -22.56
CA CYS A 56 -8.53 -27.30 -23.72
C CYS A 56 -9.33 -27.69 -24.97
N SER A 57 -9.97 -26.72 -25.61
CA SER A 57 -10.66 -26.92 -26.88
C SER A 57 -9.62 -27.26 -27.95
N GLN A 58 -9.61 -28.48 -28.47
CA GLN A 58 -8.86 -28.76 -29.68
C GLN A 58 -9.49 -27.96 -30.82
N SER A 59 -8.72 -27.08 -31.49
CA SER A 59 -9.14 -26.54 -32.78
C SER A 59 -9.04 -27.65 -33.83
N SER A 60 -10.08 -28.48 -33.99
CA SER A 60 -10.65 -28.93 -35.28
C SER A 60 -11.68 -30.07 -35.13
N SER A 61 -12.86 -29.83 -35.73
CA SER A 61 -13.83 -30.76 -36.33
C SER A 61 -14.46 -31.92 -35.53
N VAL A 62 -15.77 -31.76 -35.27
CA VAL A 62 -16.91 -32.72 -35.43
C VAL A 62 -16.71 -34.11 -34.78
N THR A 63 -17.53 -34.56 -33.84
CA THR A 63 -18.87 -35.11 -34.13
C THR A 63 -19.70 -35.22 -32.86
N THR A 64 -20.97 -34.88 -32.99
CA THR A 64 -22.11 -35.21 -32.14
C THR A 64 -21.95 -36.53 -31.40
N GLU A 65 -21.89 -36.48 -30.07
CA GLU A 65 -22.34 -37.60 -29.23
C GLU A 65 -23.61 -37.19 -28.48
N ARG A 66 -24.62 -38.02 -28.74
CA ARG A 66 -26.00 -37.94 -28.28
C ARG A 66 -26.04 -37.79 -26.76
N ALA A 67 -26.70 -36.73 -26.30
CA ALA A 67 -27.38 -36.79 -25.01
C ALA A 67 -28.53 -37.79 -25.15
N ILE A 68 -28.48 -38.81 -24.29
CA ILE A 68 -29.42 -39.92 -24.17
C ILE A 68 -30.84 -39.39 -23.93
N GLN A 69 -31.80 -40.05 -24.59
CA GLN A 69 -33.24 -39.90 -24.42
C GLN A 69 -33.64 -39.70 -22.96
N THR A 70 -34.44 -38.66 -22.70
CA THR A 70 -35.28 -38.58 -21.52
C THR A 70 -36.44 -39.56 -21.70
N ASP A 71 -36.36 -40.73 -21.07
CA ASP A 71 -37.54 -41.51 -20.73
C ASP A 71 -38.02 -41.04 -19.36
N GLU A 72 -39.30 -40.70 -19.33
CA GLU A 72 -40.08 -40.34 -18.16
C GLU A 72 -40.21 -41.58 -17.26
N ASP A 73 -39.56 -41.58 -16.10
CA ASP A 73 -39.97 -42.38 -14.97
C ASP A 73 -39.95 -41.48 -13.72
N GLU A 74 -41.14 -41.09 -13.31
CA GLU A 74 -41.42 -40.51 -12.00
C GLU A 74 -41.06 -41.52 -10.90
N ASP A 75 -40.68 -40.98 -9.74
CA ASP A 75 -40.57 -41.64 -8.44
C ASP A 75 -39.15 -42.09 -8.00
N ASN A 76 -38.25 -41.12 -7.77
CA ASN A 76 -37.32 -41.22 -6.63
C ASN A 76 -36.79 -39.85 -6.15
N MET A 77 -37.26 -39.42 -4.98
CA MET A 77 -36.96 -38.13 -4.34
C MET A 77 -35.64 -38.11 -3.54
N TYR A 78 -34.71 -39.07 -3.69
CA TYR A 78 -33.41 -39.03 -3.00
C TYR A 78 -32.25 -39.62 -3.83
N ALA A 79 -31.55 -38.77 -4.58
CA ALA A 79 -30.09 -38.73 -4.77
C ALA A 79 -29.74 -37.99 -6.08
N PHE A 80 -29.40 -36.71 -5.99
CA PHE A 80 -28.59 -36.11 -7.06
C PHE A 80 -27.23 -36.82 -7.06
N PRO A 81 -26.75 -37.36 -8.20
CA PRO A 81 -25.38 -37.84 -8.29
C PRO A 81 -24.49 -36.63 -8.02
N ARG A 82 -23.75 -36.64 -6.91
CA ARG A 82 -22.66 -35.68 -6.73
C ARG A 82 -21.67 -35.98 -7.85
N LEU A 83 -21.61 -35.10 -8.86
CA LEU A 83 -20.51 -35.08 -9.82
C LEU A 83 -19.21 -35.22 -9.02
N PRO A 84 -18.26 -36.09 -9.41
CA PRO A 84 -16.99 -36.19 -8.70
C PRO A 84 -16.40 -34.78 -8.61
N ALA A 85 -16.02 -34.37 -7.39
CA ALA A 85 -15.45 -33.04 -7.18
C ALA A 85 -14.23 -32.90 -8.10
N ALA A 86 -14.30 -31.97 -9.04
CA ALA A 86 -13.18 -31.70 -9.93
C ALA A 86 -11.95 -31.36 -9.08
N CYS A 87 -10.83 -32.01 -9.36
CA CYS A 87 -9.60 -31.70 -8.68
C CYS A 87 -8.96 -30.46 -9.33
N THR A 88 -8.37 -29.60 -8.50
CA THR A 88 -7.55 -28.46 -8.93
C THR A 88 -6.30 -28.42 -8.08
N ASP A 89 -5.15 -28.23 -8.74
CA ASP A 89 -3.83 -28.24 -8.11
C ASP A 89 -3.03 -27.01 -8.55
N ASP A 90 -2.49 -26.25 -7.59
CA ASP A 90 -1.74 -25.02 -7.84
C ASP A 90 -0.27 -25.35 -8.18
N ILE A 91 0.10 -25.10 -9.43
CA ILE A 91 1.43 -25.42 -9.98
C ILE A 91 2.31 -24.17 -10.03
N ARG A 92 1.73 -23.00 -9.80
CA ARG A 92 2.38 -21.70 -9.95
C ARG A 92 3.68 -21.61 -9.18
N LEU A 93 3.73 -22.15 -7.95
CA LEU A 93 4.95 -22.15 -7.15
C LEU A 93 6.10 -22.91 -7.82
N SER A 94 5.83 -24.11 -8.32
CA SER A 94 6.85 -24.96 -8.96
C SER A 94 7.30 -24.35 -10.29
N LEU A 95 6.36 -23.77 -11.02
CA LEU A 95 6.63 -23.11 -12.30
C LEU A 95 7.43 -21.80 -12.11
N ASN A 96 7.04 -20.96 -11.16
CA ASN A 96 7.73 -19.72 -10.83
C ASN A 96 9.18 -19.98 -10.40
N ARG A 97 9.41 -20.98 -9.54
CA ARG A 97 10.75 -21.37 -9.10
C ARG A 97 11.66 -21.87 -10.22
N LYS A 98 11.09 -22.29 -11.36
CA LYS A 98 11.84 -22.79 -12.50
C LYS A 98 11.96 -21.79 -13.65
N CYS A 99 10.93 -21.01 -13.90
CA CYS A 99 10.79 -20.21 -15.12
C CYS A 99 10.78 -18.70 -14.88
N SER A 100 10.50 -18.21 -13.67
CA SER A 100 10.52 -16.77 -13.43
C SER A 100 11.90 -16.19 -13.74
N SER A 101 11.92 -14.95 -14.24
CA SER A 101 13.15 -14.21 -14.56
C SER A 101 13.99 -14.82 -15.69
N ALA A 102 13.47 -15.81 -16.42
CA ALA A 102 14.08 -16.35 -17.64
C ALA A 102 13.42 -15.77 -18.89
N GLU A 103 14.18 -15.69 -19.99
CA GLU A 103 13.64 -15.36 -21.33
C GLU A 103 12.90 -16.58 -21.93
N ASN A 104 13.46 -17.77 -21.71
CA ASN A 104 12.97 -19.04 -22.23
C ASN A 104 13.02 -20.10 -21.13
N CYS A 105 11.97 -20.91 -21.01
CA CYS A 105 11.89 -21.97 -19.99
C CYS A 105 11.20 -23.23 -20.52
N SER A 106 11.77 -24.39 -20.17
CA SER A 106 11.12 -25.70 -20.30
C SER A 106 10.70 -26.20 -18.92
N PHE A 107 9.45 -26.64 -18.81
CA PHE A 107 8.86 -27.22 -17.61
C PHE A 107 8.21 -28.56 -17.94
N ASN A 108 8.43 -29.56 -17.10
CA ASN A 108 7.81 -30.87 -17.24
C ASN A 108 6.94 -31.11 -16.00
N LEU A 109 5.62 -31.24 -16.20
CA LEU A 109 4.67 -31.36 -15.11
C LEU A 109 5.02 -32.53 -14.18
N MET A 110 5.22 -33.72 -14.73
CA MET A 110 5.48 -34.94 -13.95
C MET A 110 6.81 -34.92 -13.18
N LYS A 111 7.82 -34.21 -13.71
CA LYS A 111 9.18 -34.15 -13.14
C LYS A 111 9.34 -33.01 -12.15
N ASP A 112 8.83 -31.83 -12.51
CA ASP A 112 9.07 -30.59 -11.78
C ASP A 112 7.97 -30.30 -10.75
N HIS A 113 6.82 -30.97 -10.86
CA HIS A 113 5.71 -30.87 -9.91
C HIS A 113 5.01 -32.21 -9.77
N ASN A 114 5.47 -33.07 -8.88
CA ASN A 114 5.01 -34.46 -8.75
C ASN A 114 3.98 -34.68 -7.62
N GLN A 115 3.33 -33.60 -7.17
CA GLN A 115 2.37 -33.62 -6.06
C GLN A 115 0.94 -33.42 -6.58
N GLY A 116 -0.07 -33.52 -5.72
CA GLY A 116 -1.47 -33.28 -6.08
C GLY A 116 -2.11 -34.36 -6.96
N CYS A 117 -3.04 -33.97 -7.83
CA CYS A 117 -3.95 -34.89 -8.57
C CYS A 117 -3.59 -35.07 -10.05
N ILE A 118 -2.31 -34.91 -10.37
CA ILE A 118 -1.76 -35.09 -11.72
C ILE A 118 -1.92 -36.54 -12.20
N GLY A 119 -2.35 -37.48 -11.36
CA GLY A 119 -2.69 -38.85 -11.76
C GLY A 119 -3.89 -38.97 -12.71
N GLU A 120 -4.81 -38.01 -12.69
CA GLU A 120 -6.05 -38.02 -13.49
C GLU A 120 -5.89 -37.27 -14.82
N ASP A 121 -6.77 -37.50 -15.80
CA ASP A 121 -6.79 -36.69 -17.02
C ASP A 121 -7.36 -35.30 -16.75
N GLY A 122 -6.72 -34.29 -17.32
CA GLY A 122 -7.10 -32.90 -17.09
C GLY A 122 -6.33 -31.93 -17.97
N SER A 123 -6.50 -30.66 -17.66
CA SER A 123 -5.85 -29.55 -18.36
C SER A 123 -4.96 -28.78 -17.41
N LEU A 124 -3.83 -28.32 -17.95
CA LEU A 124 -2.95 -27.36 -17.32
C LEU A 124 -3.19 -25.98 -17.94
N ILE A 125 -3.46 -25.00 -17.10
CA ILE A 125 -3.68 -23.61 -17.49
C ILE A 125 -2.54 -22.79 -16.92
N ILE A 126 -1.86 -22.02 -17.78
CA ILE A 126 -0.75 -21.15 -17.40
C ILE A 126 -1.04 -19.77 -17.96
N ARG A 127 -1.06 -18.75 -17.10
CA ARG A 127 -1.10 -17.35 -17.48
C ARG A 127 0.16 -16.64 -17.04
N TYR A 128 0.82 -16.00 -17.99
CA TYR A 128 2.06 -15.28 -17.77
C TYR A 128 2.12 -14.02 -18.62
N THR A 129 3.00 -13.11 -18.24
CA THR A 129 3.30 -11.91 -19.03
C THR A 129 4.80 -11.80 -19.23
N CYS A 130 5.19 -11.05 -20.25
CA CYS A 130 6.58 -10.76 -20.56
C CYS A 130 6.93 -9.36 -20.06
N ILE A 131 7.78 -9.30 -19.04
CA ILE A 131 8.16 -8.03 -18.42
C ILE A 131 9.47 -7.55 -19.06
N SER A 132 9.42 -6.36 -19.68
CA SER A 132 10.60 -5.67 -20.18
C SER A 132 11.62 -5.41 -19.08
N ALA A 133 12.91 -5.52 -19.40
CA ALA A 133 14.02 -5.21 -18.50
C ALA A 133 13.95 -3.82 -17.84
N LYS A 134 13.22 -2.86 -18.44
CA LYS A 134 13.01 -1.52 -17.84
C LYS A 134 12.05 -1.56 -16.65
N LYS A 135 11.08 -2.47 -16.68
CA LYS A 135 10.01 -2.64 -15.69
C LYS A 135 10.29 -3.75 -14.69
N PHE A 136 11.37 -4.51 -14.90
CA PHE A 136 11.80 -5.59 -14.04
C PHE A 136 12.93 -5.12 -13.11
N HIS A 137 12.70 -5.21 -11.80
CA HIS A 137 13.64 -4.82 -10.76
C HIS A 137 14.09 -6.06 -9.96
N PRO A 138 15.20 -6.72 -10.36
CA PRO A 138 15.73 -7.91 -9.68
C PRO A 138 16.60 -7.62 -8.46
N PHE A 139 16.56 -6.37 -7.97
CA PHE A 139 17.37 -5.91 -6.85
C PHE A 139 16.49 -5.19 -5.83
N CYS A 140 17.03 -5.01 -4.64
CA CYS A 140 16.36 -4.36 -3.53
C CYS A 140 16.99 -3.02 -3.17
N ASN A 141 16.39 -2.35 -2.19
CA ASN A 141 16.74 -1.02 -1.70
C ASN A 141 16.53 0.06 -2.78
N LEU A 142 15.43 -0.08 -3.53
CA LEU A 142 15.02 0.83 -4.59
C LEU A 142 13.82 1.66 -4.16
N ASN A 143 13.76 2.88 -4.69
CA ASN A 143 12.57 3.73 -4.65
C ASN A 143 11.91 3.66 -6.02
N LEU A 144 10.65 3.24 -6.05
CA LEU A 144 9.89 3.00 -7.27
C LEU A 144 8.69 3.94 -7.25
N SER A 145 8.52 4.71 -8.32
CA SER A 145 7.38 5.62 -8.52
C SER A 145 6.68 5.38 -9.85
N GLU A 146 6.92 4.21 -10.43
CA GLU A 146 6.34 3.81 -11.71
C GLU A 146 4.90 3.35 -11.52
N SER A 147 4.02 3.60 -12.50
CA SER A 147 2.61 3.20 -12.42
C SER A 147 2.38 1.68 -12.36
N TYR A 148 3.37 0.91 -12.82
CA TYR A 148 3.44 -0.54 -12.70
C TYR A 148 4.90 -0.98 -12.87
N GLY A 149 5.21 -2.15 -12.33
CA GLY A 149 6.50 -2.79 -12.43
C GLY A 149 6.49 -4.17 -11.79
N TYR A 150 7.60 -4.89 -11.92
CA TYR A 150 7.79 -6.21 -11.33
C TYR A 150 9.04 -6.19 -10.46
N ILE A 151 8.89 -6.56 -9.18
CA ILE A 151 10.00 -6.62 -8.23
C ILE A 151 10.33 -8.07 -7.89
N SER A 152 11.61 -8.36 -7.69
CA SER A 152 12.05 -9.66 -7.17
C SER A 152 13.31 -9.50 -6.34
N THR A 153 13.47 -10.38 -5.34
CA THR A 153 14.69 -10.40 -4.54
C THR A 153 15.90 -10.76 -5.40
N PRO A 154 17.10 -10.24 -5.08
CA PRO A 154 18.34 -10.64 -5.74
C PRO A 154 18.49 -12.16 -5.89
N GLY A 155 18.70 -12.62 -7.12
CA GLY A 155 18.95 -14.02 -7.41
C GLY A 155 17.72 -14.92 -7.46
N TYR A 156 16.50 -14.44 -7.17
CA TYR A 156 15.27 -15.21 -7.41
C TYR A 156 15.18 -15.63 -8.90
N PRO A 157 14.70 -16.86 -9.23
CA PRO A 157 14.17 -17.89 -8.34
C PRO A 157 15.21 -18.78 -7.65
N ARG A 158 16.50 -18.48 -7.80
CA ARG A 158 17.57 -19.17 -7.06
C ARG A 158 17.62 -18.67 -5.62
N PHE A 159 18.54 -19.25 -4.85
CA PHE A 159 18.70 -18.97 -3.44
C PHE A 159 19.01 -17.49 -3.17
N TYR A 160 18.17 -16.87 -2.34
CA TYR A 160 18.38 -15.53 -1.81
C TYR A 160 19.39 -15.58 -0.63
N PRO A 161 20.48 -14.79 -0.64
CA PRO A 161 21.48 -14.79 0.43
C PRO A 161 20.88 -14.48 1.82
N PRO A 162 21.36 -15.13 2.90
CA PRO A 162 20.87 -14.87 4.23
C PRO A 162 21.34 -13.50 4.75
N TYR A 163 20.57 -12.92 5.69
CA TYR A 163 20.90 -11.71 6.46
C TYR A 163 20.89 -10.37 5.73
N GLU A 164 20.39 -10.30 4.50
CA GLU A 164 20.15 -9.03 3.83
C GLU A 164 18.73 -8.51 4.12
N SER A 165 18.64 -7.23 4.52
CA SER A 165 17.37 -6.52 4.60
C SER A 165 17.01 -6.02 3.21
N CYS A 166 16.00 -6.65 2.60
CA CYS A 166 15.48 -6.31 1.28
C CYS A 166 14.29 -5.36 1.43
N VAL A 167 14.43 -4.09 1.02
CA VAL A 167 13.36 -3.09 1.13
C VAL A 167 13.05 -2.49 -0.24
N TRP A 168 11.78 -2.32 -0.57
CA TRP A 168 11.33 -1.52 -1.71
C TRP A 168 10.40 -0.43 -1.22
N ASN A 169 10.67 0.81 -1.58
CA ASN A 169 9.77 1.93 -1.28
C ASN A 169 8.97 2.23 -2.54
N ILE A 170 7.66 2.00 -2.51
CA ILE A 170 6.78 2.22 -3.65
C ILE A 170 5.96 3.48 -3.36
N GLU A 171 6.11 4.50 -4.19
CA GLU A 171 5.39 5.78 -4.08
C GLU A 171 4.34 5.85 -5.19
N ALA A 172 3.06 5.95 -4.81
CA ALA A 172 1.97 6.24 -5.73
C ALA A 172 1.75 7.74 -5.85
N GLY A 173 1.31 8.20 -7.03
CA GLY A 173 0.88 9.57 -7.24
C GLY A 173 -0.39 9.91 -6.46
N GLU A 174 -0.69 11.21 -6.35
CA GLU A 174 -1.91 11.67 -5.67
C GLU A 174 -3.17 11.03 -6.30
N GLY A 175 -4.03 10.47 -5.46
CA GLY A 175 -5.27 9.80 -5.88
C GLY A 175 -5.09 8.39 -6.46
N GLN A 176 -3.86 7.87 -6.53
CA GLN A 176 -3.59 6.50 -6.97
C GLN A 176 -3.53 5.52 -5.80
N VAL A 177 -3.83 4.24 -6.07
CA VAL A 177 -3.78 3.15 -5.10
C VAL A 177 -2.70 2.16 -5.52
N ILE A 178 -1.90 1.69 -4.56
CA ILE A 178 -0.91 0.64 -4.80
C ILE A 178 -1.58 -0.73 -4.63
N GLN A 179 -1.58 -1.53 -5.69
CA GLN A 179 -1.93 -2.95 -5.65
C GLN A 179 -0.65 -3.79 -5.72
N ILE A 180 -0.50 -4.74 -4.80
CA ILE A 180 0.65 -5.66 -4.75
C ILE A 180 0.14 -7.09 -4.87
N ASP A 181 0.52 -7.77 -5.95
CA ASP A 181 0.24 -9.18 -6.16
C ASP A 181 1.50 -10.00 -5.87
N ILE A 182 1.39 -10.88 -4.88
CA ILE A 182 2.51 -11.71 -4.43
C ILE A 182 2.53 -13.03 -5.21
N LEU A 183 3.54 -13.19 -6.08
CA LEU A 183 3.60 -14.32 -7.01
C LEU A 183 4.38 -15.55 -6.50
N ASP A 184 5.35 -15.35 -5.63
CA ASP A 184 6.02 -16.41 -4.86
C ASP A 184 6.58 -15.81 -3.57
N VAL A 185 6.53 -16.59 -2.50
CA VAL A 185 7.17 -16.29 -1.22
C VAL A 185 7.83 -17.57 -0.71
N ALA A 186 9.15 -17.52 -0.58
CA ALA A 186 9.94 -18.54 0.09
C ALA A 186 10.43 -17.99 1.44
N ILE A 187 9.78 -18.38 2.53
CA ILE A 187 10.17 -18.03 3.90
C ILE A 187 10.79 -19.25 4.57
N ARG A 188 11.93 -19.07 5.25
CA ARG A 188 12.56 -20.16 6.01
C ARG A 188 11.65 -20.60 7.16
N GLU A 189 11.57 -21.91 7.36
CA GLU A 189 10.85 -22.49 8.50
C GLU A 189 11.41 -21.96 9.84
N PRO A 190 10.55 -21.81 10.86
CA PRO A 190 11.00 -21.33 12.16
C PRO A 190 11.96 -22.33 12.80
N GLU A 191 13.07 -21.84 13.35
CA GLU A 191 13.97 -22.65 14.16
C GLU A 191 13.26 -23.01 15.48
N SER A 192 13.16 -24.29 15.81
CA SER A 192 12.62 -24.74 17.11
C SER A 192 13.73 -24.84 18.14
N LYS A 193 13.59 -24.12 19.27
CA LYS A 193 14.45 -24.35 20.44
C LYS A 193 13.76 -25.37 21.34
N THR A 194 14.26 -26.61 21.35
CA THR A 194 13.78 -27.61 22.30
C THR A 194 14.43 -27.36 23.65
N SER A 195 13.73 -26.71 24.59
CA SER A 195 14.17 -26.73 25.98
C SER A 195 13.91 -28.13 26.56
N VAL A 196 14.98 -28.86 26.86
CA VAL A 196 14.92 -30.17 27.50
C VAL A 196 14.81 -29.95 29.01
N TYR A 197 13.59 -29.80 29.53
CA TYR A 197 13.15 -30.32 30.84
C TYR A 197 11.63 -30.13 30.98
N ASN A 198 10.97 -31.14 31.55
CA ASN A 198 9.52 -31.36 31.73
C ASN A 198 8.54 -30.19 31.49
N ARG A 199 7.55 -30.44 30.61
CA ARG A 199 6.45 -29.56 30.10
C ARG A 199 6.91 -28.49 29.11
N LYS A 200 7.21 -28.91 27.87
CA LYS A 200 7.83 -28.10 26.81
C LYS A 200 6.86 -27.09 26.18
N LYS A 201 7.04 -25.81 26.51
CA LYS A 201 6.67 -24.71 25.62
C LYS A 201 7.74 -24.66 24.52
N VAL A 202 7.40 -25.08 23.31
CA VAL A 202 8.30 -24.96 22.15
C VAL A 202 8.32 -23.48 21.75
N GLU A 203 9.49 -22.85 21.80
CA GLU A 203 9.69 -21.49 21.32
C GLU A 203 10.18 -21.56 19.87
N TYR A 204 9.36 -21.04 18.97
CA TYR A 204 9.66 -20.92 17.55
C TYR A 204 10.28 -19.55 17.30
N LYS A 205 11.45 -19.52 16.65
CA LYS A 205 12.08 -18.27 16.21
C LYS A 205 12.01 -18.20 14.69
N CYS A 206 11.15 -17.32 14.17
CA CYS A 206 11.15 -16.97 12.75
C CYS A 206 12.37 -16.09 12.46
N THR A 207 13.17 -16.47 11.47
CA THR A 207 14.34 -15.70 11.04
C THR A 207 14.01 -14.73 9.91
N ASP A 208 13.08 -15.11 9.04
CA ASP A 208 12.67 -14.33 7.88
C ASP A 208 11.27 -13.74 8.14
N ARG A 209 11.03 -12.54 7.63
CA ARG A 209 9.75 -11.85 7.75
C ARG A 209 9.48 -11.03 6.49
N LEU A 210 8.25 -11.09 5.99
CA LEU A 210 7.74 -10.18 4.96
C LEU A 210 6.89 -9.12 5.67
N LEU A 211 7.24 -7.84 5.47
CA LEU A 211 6.57 -6.72 6.11
C LEU A 211 6.07 -5.77 5.03
N LEU A 212 4.78 -5.45 5.07
CA LEU A 212 4.18 -4.38 4.28
C LEU A 212 3.81 -3.26 5.25
N THR A 213 4.48 -2.12 5.11
CA THR A 213 4.22 -0.92 5.90
C THR A 213 3.73 0.17 4.98
N GLU A 214 2.56 0.73 5.30
CA GLU A 214 2.10 1.96 4.69
C GLU A 214 2.72 3.12 5.46
N SER A 215 3.47 3.98 4.77
CA SER A 215 3.89 5.27 5.31
C SER A 215 3.13 6.36 4.60
N ASN A 216 2.11 6.92 5.24
CA ASN A 216 1.52 8.13 4.72
C ASN A 216 2.52 9.27 4.90
N ARG A 217 2.74 10.10 3.88
CA ARG A 217 3.67 11.25 3.96
C ARG A 217 3.27 12.26 5.04
N SER A 218 2.03 12.16 5.53
CA SER A 218 1.50 12.89 6.70
C SER A 218 1.91 12.33 8.05
N ASP A 219 2.48 11.11 8.12
CA ASP A 219 3.08 10.50 9.31
C ASP A 219 4.61 10.64 9.28
N LYS A 220 5.13 11.77 8.79
CA LYS A 220 6.38 12.25 9.35
C LYS A 220 6.10 12.51 10.82
N GLU A 221 6.57 11.60 11.66
CA GLU A 221 6.82 11.86 13.06
C GLU A 221 7.55 13.20 13.14
N SER A 222 6.76 14.24 13.44
CA SER A 222 7.26 15.55 13.77
C SER A 222 7.92 15.37 15.11
N ASP A 223 9.22 15.08 15.07
CA ASP A 223 10.11 15.42 16.15
C ASP A 223 9.91 16.93 16.38
N SER A 224 9.14 17.18 17.41
CA SER A 224 8.35 18.38 17.63
C SER A 224 9.25 19.38 18.32
N ASP A 225 9.84 20.31 17.58
CA ASP A 225 10.36 21.55 18.18
C ASP A 225 10.33 22.76 17.24
N GLY A 226 10.07 22.60 15.94
CA GLY A 226 10.14 23.69 14.94
C GLY A 226 8.86 24.52 14.76
N ASN A 227 7.68 23.90 14.80
CA ASN A 227 6.43 24.55 14.34
C ASN A 227 5.59 25.17 15.48
N TYR A 228 5.67 24.64 16.70
CA TYR A 228 5.00 25.25 17.86
C TYR A 228 5.56 26.66 18.14
N ILE A 229 6.86 26.86 17.90
CA ILE A 229 7.53 28.14 18.13
C ILE A 229 7.04 29.18 17.11
N SER A 230 6.95 28.84 15.82
CA SER A 230 6.55 29.79 14.79
C SER A 230 5.05 30.10 14.80
N ASP A 231 4.21 29.08 14.95
CA ASP A 231 2.78 29.21 14.62
C ASP A 231 1.95 29.61 15.84
N ILE A 232 2.45 29.36 17.06
CA ILE A 232 1.71 29.60 18.30
C ILE A 232 2.46 30.59 19.22
N LEU A 233 3.76 30.40 19.45
CA LEU A 233 4.49 31.28 20.37
C LEU A 233 4.71 32.69 19.82
N ILE A 234 5.06 32.86 18.55
CA ILE A 234 5.31 34.20 17.97
C ILE A 234 4.05 35.11 18.07
N PRO A 235 2.84 34.67 17.67
CA PRO A 235 1.64 35.49 17.83
C PRO A 235 1.34 35.83 19.30
N ILE A 236 1.51 34.89 20.23
CA ILE A 236 1.24 35.11 21.66
C ILE A 236 2.20 36.15 22.25
N VAL A 237 3.49 36.04 21.94
CA VAL A 237 4.51 36.98 22.44
C VAL A 237 4.28 38.39 21.88
N LEU A 238 3.94 38.51 20.58
CA LEU A 238 3.61 39.80 19.97
C LEU A 238 2.37 40.44 20.61
N MET A 239 1.34 39.66 20.89
CA MET A 239 0.14 40.16 21.57
C MET A 239 0.44 40.64 22.99
N ILE A 240 1.24 39.89 23.75
CA ILE A 240 1.66 40.29 25.11
C ILE A 240 2.51 41.57 25.06
N ALA A 241 3.47 41.66 24.13
CA ALA A 241 4.31 42.84 23.96
C ALA A 241 3.49 44.09 23.61
N LEU A 242 2.50 43.96 22.73
CA LEU A 242 1.57 45.04 22.38
C LEU A 242 0.71 45.47 23.57
N LEU A 243 0.21 44.52 24.37
CA LEU A 243 -0.58 44.82 25.57
C LEU A 243 0.26 45.57 26.62
N ILE A 244 1.49 45.11 26.87
CA ILE A 244 2.41 45.77 27.81
C ILE A 244 2.77 47.17 27.31
N GLY A 245 3.09 47.32 26.02
CA GLY A 245 3.39 48.61 25.40
C GLY A 245 2.25 49.61 25.57
N ASN A 246 1.02 49.18 25.26
CA ASN A 246 -0.18 49.99 25.43
C ASN A 246 -0.44 50.36 26.90
N ALA A 247 -0.22 49.44 27.83
CA ALA A 247 -0.37 49.70 29.27
C ALA A 247 0.65 50.74 29.77
N VAL A 248 1.90 50.70 29.30
CA VAL A 248 2.93 51.69 29.65
C VAL A 248 2.57 53.07 29.10
N ILE A 249 2.09 53.17 27.87
CA ILE A 249 1.64 54.44 27.28
C ILE A 249 0.53 55.05 28.13
N VAL A 250 -0.50 54.27 28.45
CA VAL A 250 -1.61 54.71 29.30
C VAL A 250 -1.10 55.14 30.68
N TRP A 251 -0.16 54.39 31.27
CA TRP A 251 0.43 54.73 32.56
C TRP A 251 1.23 56.04 32.52
N VAL A 252 2.01 56.28 31.46
CA VAL A 252 2.75 57.53 31.27
C VAL A 252 1.78 58.70 31.07
N LEU A 253 0.76 58.55 30.22
CA LEU A 253 -0.28 59.57 30.03
C LEU A 253 -1.01 59.88 31.34
N PHE A 254 -1.37 58.85 32.10
CA PHE A 254 -1.96 59.00 33.41
C PHE A 254 -1.01 59.72 34.37
N ARG A 255 0.28 59.38 34.36
CA ARG A 255 1.31 60.01 35.19
C ARG A 255 1.54 61.48 34.81
N ILE A 256 1.52 61.82 33.52
CA ILE A 256 1.62 63.22 33.03
C ILE A 256 0.37 64.00 33.43
N LYS A 257 -0.82 63.45 33.21
CA LYS A 257 -2.09 64.09 33.63
C LYS A 257 -2.16 64.27 35.14
N ARG A 258 -1.65 63.31 35.92
CA ARG A 258 -1.54 63.40 37.38
C ARG A 258 -0.52 64.45 37.83
N ARG A 259 0.52 64.73 37.01
CA ARG A 259 1.45 65.84 37.23
C ARG A 259 0.80 67.19 36.88
N GLN A 260 0.09 67.31 35.76
CA GLN A 260 -0.68 68.52 35.39
C GLN A 260 -1.70 68.90 36.46
N LYS A 261 -2.47 67.93 36.98
CA LYS A 261 -3.39 68.16 38.11
C LYS A 261 -2.69 68.67 39.38
N ARG A 262 -1.39 68.40 39.55
CA ARG A 262 -0.56 68.87 40.68
C ARG A 262 0.10 70.24 40.39
N THR A 263 0.17 70.67 39.13
CA THR A 263 0.64 72.02 38.72
C THR A 263 -0.50 73.04 38.64
N ASP A 264 -1.71 72.60 38.25
CA ASP A 264 -2.91 73.46 38.25
C ASP A 264 -3.30 73.87 39.68
N ASP A 265 -3.14 72.97 40.65
CA ASP A 265 -3.37 73.23 42.09
C ASP A 265 -2.36 74.26 42.66
N LYS A 266 -1.12 74.28 42.15
CA LYS A 266 -0.08 75.24 42.57
C LYS A 266 -0.19 76.62 41.91
N THR A 267 -0.84 76.70 40.75
CA THR A 267 -1.02 77.97 40.03
C THR A 267 -2.22 78.76 40.59
N ILE A 268 -3.19 78.08 41.22
CA ILE A 268 -4.33 78.71 41.89
C ILE A 268 -3.93 79.29 43.27
N GLU A 269 -2.92 78.74 43.94
CA GLU A 269 -2.47 79.23 45.26
C GLU A 269 -1.58 80.50 45.21
N SER A 270 -1.17 80.96 44.02
CA SER A 270 -0.24 82.10 43.87
C SER A 270 -0.85 83.42 43.42
N THR A 271 -2.18 83.53 43.26
CA THR A 271 -2.80 84.79 42.77
C THR A 271 -4.04 85.21 43.57
N VAL A 272 -3.85 85.83 44.75
CA VAL A 272 -4.83 86.72 45.38
C VAL A 272 -4.09 87.86 46.12
N PRO A 273 -4.26 89.15 45.75
CA PRO A 273 -4.04 90.26 46.67
C PRO A 273 -5.32 90.57 47.46
N LEU A 274 -5.10 90.97 48.71
CA LEU A 274 -6.11 91.33 49.72
C LEU A 274 -7.04 92.46 49.26
N ASN A 275 -8.35 92.27 49.47
CA ASN A 275 -9.32 93.36 49.51
C ASN A 275 -9.51 93.80 50.96
N SER A 276 -9.18 95.06 51.28
CA SER A 276 -9.55 95.72 52.53
C SER A 276 -10.73 96.65 52.26
N GLY A 277 -11.92 96.22 52.68
CA GLY A 277 -13.09 97.09 52.74
C GLY A 277 -13.06 97.97 53.99
N SER A 278 -13.33 99.26 53.81
CA SER A 278 -13.81 100.15 54.86
C SER A 278 -14.98 100.96 54.30
N GLY A 279 -16.21 100.66 54.74
CA GLY A 279 -17.23 101.71 54.90
C GLY A 279 -16.87 102.59 56.12
N PRO A 280 -17.76 103.48 56.62
CA PRO A 280 -19.17 103.65 56.27
C PRO A 280 -19.68 105.12 56.22
N GLN A 281 -20.93 105.25 55.78
CA GLN A 281 -21.98 106.19 56.23
C GLN A 281 -21.71 107.70 56.35
N THR A 282 -22.56 108.49 55.68
CA THR A 282 -23.39 109.50 56.36
C THR A 282 -24.66 109.79 55.55
N SER A 283 -25.80 109.65 56.22
CA SER A 283 -27.10 110.24 55.91
C SER A 283 -27.10 111.74 56.23
N VAL A 284 -27.58 112.58 55.30
CA VAL A 284 -28.71 113.55 55.41
C VAL A 284 -29.16 113.86 53.99
#